data_AF-A0A851GGV8-F1
#
_entry.id   AF-A0A851GGV8-F1
#
_cell.length_a   1.000
_cell.length_b   1.000
_cell.length_c   1.000
_cell.angle_alpha   90.00
_cell.angle_beta   90.00
_cell.angle_gamma   90.00
#
_symmetry.space_group_name_H-M   'P 1'
#
loop_
_entity.id
_entity.type
_entity.pdbx_description
1 polymer ?
#
loop_
_entity_poly.entity_id
_entity_poly.type
_entity_poly.pdbx_seq_one_letter_code
_entity_poly.pdbx_strand_id
1 'polypeptide(L)'
;MSSILRYSHFLTGLIAALLLGACTQDPYFRSSPTYIAYNDAPASTLNRAWMSGSSLYYIQCMQMQGRKTPSSNDERIAIAEREVFRAQKSLGKSREQAAAHYLKAAETLWPVVRDNANPSERAYWGEKKRLIIAHQLYIHAVGQTTELLVHSRQLKKGMQGVQLGGRTLNFNTESPHTLHPSFFDEVHPIDTHVYGNVGANHYTSTGLGAAIIGSQSPSPERKQHNPLLSPDGMHIPVNAIIDYPRPGHARLTLTNLLETDQTRITGSPRPLSADYSAAVAATMDSESSLLGLSIALAPQKFNRGSGLFSLGPYDPGKIPVIFIHGLISQPSTWTTPTNFLLADKTIRENYQFFYYFYPTSISPLVTGTELRSKLLTFYRQHNVDANRELNRTVLIGHSMGGILSSVQSRQFDEDLWNRLFKHSSETINDPQSVMARARPLFSPPVLEPIDRVVFVATPHRGSELANNWIGRIGASLITLPKNIISLQVSATAENMTELGRSLINSDGPADSISRLKPNNPSLKFLIDQPFSQKVTYHSIIGDRGKNNPAKSSDGVVPYWSSHMEGAASEKIVPANHEAHLHPEAHHELSRILHLHLKQQKR
;
A
#
# COMPACT_ATOMS: atom_id res chain seq x y z
N MET A 1 -67.68 -43.18 1.58
CA MET A 1 -66.33 -42.87 1.06
C MET A 1 -66.24 -41.55 0.28
N SER A 2 -67.27 -41.05 -0.42
CA SER A 2 -67.16 -39.79 -1.18
C SER A 2 -67.19 -38.50 -0.33
N SER A 3 -67.71 -38.55 0.89
CA SER A 3 -67.74 -37.42 1.84
C SER A 3 -66.40 -37.16 2.54
N ILE A 4 -65.58 -38.20 2.77
CA ILE A 4 -64.26 -38.09 3.41
C ILE A 4 -63.21 -37.54 2.44
N LEU A 5 -63.29 -37.90 1.15
CA LEU A 5 -62.45 -37.33 0.09
C LEU A 5 -62.75 -35.85 -0.17
N ARG A 6 -64.02 -35.43 -0.12
CA ARG A 6 -64.40 -34.01 -0.23
C ARG A 6 -63.94 -33.19 0.97
N TYR A 7 -64.00 -33.73 2.20
CA TYR A 7 -63.48 -33.06 3.40
C TYR A 7 -61.95 -32.94 3.39
N SER A 8 -61.24 -33.96 2.90
CA SER A 8 -59.78 -33.92 2.74
C SER A 8 -59.34 -32.84 1.73
N HIS A 9 -60.00 -32.75 0.57
CA HIS A 9 -59.73 -31.70 -0.41
C HIS A 9 -60.15 -30.30 0.04
N PHE A 10 -61.20 -30.19 0.86
CA PHE A 10 -61.61 -28.91 1.44
C PHE A 10 -60.65 -28.47 2.56
N LEU A 11 -60.17 -29.38 3.41
CA LEU A 11 -59.16 -29.07 4.44
C LEU A 11 -57.80 -28.73 3.82
N THR A 12 -57.35 -29.45 2.79
CA THR A 12 -56.11 -29.10 2.08
C THR A 12 -56.25 -27.78 1.33
N GLY A 13 -57.42 -27.50 0.74
CA GLY A 13 -57.75 -26.20 0.14
C GLY A 13 -57.80 -25.06 1.16
N LEU A 14 -58.34 -25.30 2.36
CA LEU A 14 -58.41 -24.31 3.44
C LEU A 14 -57.04 -24.07 4.08
N ILE A 15 -56.23 -25.11 4.27
CA ILE A 15 -54.84 -25.00 4.75
C ILE A 15 -53.97 -24.29 3.71
N ALA A 16 -54.13 -24.61 2.42
CA ALA A 16 -53.45 -23.89 1.34
C ALA A 16 -53.91 -22.43 1.27
N ALA A 17 -55.19 -22.13 1.44
CA ALA A 17 -55.71 -20.76 1.47
C ALA A 17 -55.28 -19.98 2.72
N LEU A 18 -55.19 -20.62 3.89
CA LEU A 18 -54.67 -20.04 5.13
C LEU A 18 -53.16 -19.81 5.07
N LEU A 19 -52.40 -20.71 4.44
CA LEU A 19 -50.96 -20.55 4.19
C LEU A 19 -50.68 -19.49 3.11
N LEU A 20 -51.50 -19.41 2.07
CA LEU A 20 -51.45 -18.34 1.06
C LEU A 20 -51.84 -16.99 1.66
N GLY A 21 -52.84 -16.96 2.54
CA GLY A 21 -53.22 -15.77 3.31
C GLY A 21 -52.20 -15.38 4.38
N ALA A 22 -51.41 -16.33 4.91
CA ALA A 22 -50.27 -16.03 5.75
C ALA A 22 -49.13 -15.39 4.95
N CYS A 23 -49.00 -15.68 3.65
CA CYS A 23 -48.02 -15.06 2.74
C CYS A 23 -48.39 -13.64 2.28
N THR A 24 -49.57 -13.11 2.65
CA THR A 24 -49.96 -11.72 2.38
C THR A 24 -49.83 -10.81 3.60
N GLN A 25 -49.44 -11.33 4.77
CA GLN A 25 -49.19 -10.54 5.99
C GLN A 25 -47.69 -10.37 6.25
N ASP A 26 -47.29 -9.12 6.54
CA ASP A 26 -45.91 -8.75 6.86
C ASP A 26 -45.46 -9.46 8.16
N PRO A 27 -44.37 -10.26 8.18
CA PRO A 27 -44.00 -11.13 9.30
C PRO A 27 -43.56 -10.40 10.60
N TYR A 28 -43.71 -9.08 10.68
CA TYR A 28 -43.16 -8.24 11.75
C TYR A 28 -43.69 -8.51 13.17
N PHE A 29 -44.63 -9.44 13.38
CA PHE A 29 -45.26 -9.62 14.70
C PHE A 29 -44.79 -10.82 15.53
N ARG A 30 -43.99 -11.76 15.04
CA ARG A 30 -43.58 -12.94 15.85
C ARG A 30 -42.20 -13.48 15.52
N SER A 31 -41.16 -12.81 15.99
CA SER A 31 -39.97 -13.41 16.61
C SER A 31 -38.88 -12.34 16.67
N SER A 32 -38.38 -12.08 17.87
CA SER A 32 -37.13 -11.35 18.07
C SER A 32 -35.99 -12.35 17.98
N PRO A 33 -35.17 -12.39 16.93
CA PRO A 33 -33.81 -12.84 17.09
C PRO A 33 -33.03 -11.70 17.74
N THR A 34 -32.22 -12.02 18.74
CA THR A 34 -31.19 -11.14 19.30
C THR A 34 -30.31 -10.66 18.14
N TYR A 35 -30.56 -9.44 17.67
CA TYR A 35 -29.72 -8.74 16.70
C TYR A 35 -28.52 -8.18 17.47
N ILE A 36 -27.34 -8.77 17.31
CA ILE A 36 -26.10 -8.11 17.68
C ILE A 36 -25.96 -6.90 16.74
N ALA A 37 -25.66 -5.73 17.31
CA ALA A 37 -25.45 -4.51 16.55
C ALA A 37 -24.36 -4.74 15.49
N TYR A 38 -24.77 -4.68 14.22
CA TYR A 38 -23.92 -4.89 13.04
C TYR A 38 -22.84 -3.81 12.86
N ASN A 39 -22.80 -2.79 13.73
CA ASN A 39 -21.82 -1.70 13.67
C ASN A 39 -20.53 -1.98 14.46
N ASP A 40 -20.51 -3.01 15.32
CA ASP A 40 -19.33 -3.38 16.13
C ASP A 40 -18.94 -4.86 15.98
N ALA A 41 -19.56 -5.58 15.04
CA ALA A 41 -19.26 -6.99 14.84
C ALA A 41 -18.05 -7.15 13.90
N PRO A 42 -16.95 -7.79 14.33
CA PRO A 42 -15.82 -8.06 13.46
C PRO A 42 -16.26 -8.87 12.24
N ALA A 43 -15.57 -8.68 11.11
CA ALA A 43 -15.71 -9.43 9.84
C ALA A 43 -15.92 -10.95 10.01
N SER A 44 -15.43 -11.51 11.12
CA SER A 44 -15.65 -12.90 11.55
C SER A 44 -17.12 -13.31 11.77
N THR A 45 -18.09 -12.38 11.83
CA THR A 45 -19.53 -12.71 11.94
C THR A 45 -20.19 -13.06 10.60
N LEU A 46 -19.65 -12.63 9.45
CA LEU A 46 -20.15 -13.03 8.13
C LEU A 46 -19.79 -14.47 7.76
N ASN A 47 -18.73 -15.02 8.36
CA ASN A 47 -18.24 -16.38 8.11
C ASN A 47 -19.18 -17.50 8.59
N ARG A 48 -20.31 -17.17 9.24
CA ARG A 48 -21.37 -18.14 9.57
C ARG A 48 -22.74 -17.57 9.21
N ALA A 49 -23.07 -17.60 7.92
CA ALA A 49 -24.41 -17.24 7.48
C ALA A 49 -25.41 -18.32 7.92
N TRP A 50 -26.09 -18.06 9.04
CA TRP A 50 -27.38 -18.70 9.32
C TRP A 50 -28.40 -18.04 8.39
N MET A 51 -29.07 -18.83 7.56
CA MET A 51 -30.21 -18.34 6.79
C MET A 51 -31.24 -17.78 7.77
N SER A 52 -31.67 -16.52 7.59
CA SER A 52 -32.59 -15.91 8.55
C SER A 52 -33.96 -16.61 8.51
N GLY A 53 -34.64 -16.66 9.65
CA GLY A 53 -36.01 -17.21 9.72
C GLY A 53 -36.97 -16.48 8.76
N SER A 54 -36.77 -15.18 8.56
CA SER A 54 -37.50 -14.40 7.55
C SER A 54 -37.23 -14.88 6.12
N SER A 55 -35.98 -15.21 5.79
CA SER A 55 -35.63 -15.67 4.44
C SER A 55 -36.21 -17.04 4.11
N LEU A 56 -36.23 -17.95 5.08
CA LEU A 56 -36.92 -19.24 4.96
C LEU A 56 -38.40 -19.05 4.64
N TYR A 57 -39.06 -18.13 5.36
CA TYR A 57 -40.46 -17.78 5.13
C TYR A 57 -40.70 -17.23 3.71
N TYR A 58 -39.93 -16.25 3.24
CA TYR A 58 -40.07 -15.71 1.88
C TYR A 58 -39.86 -16.79 0.80
N ILE A 59 -38.86 -17.65 0.96
CA ILE A 59 -38.60 -18.76 0.02
C ILE A 59 -39.79 -19.72 -0.01
N GLN A 60 -40.33 -20.08 1.16
CA GLN A 60 -41.47 -20.99 1.26
C GLN A 60 -42.74 -20.37 0.65
N CYS A 61 -42.99 -19.08 0.88
CA CYS A 61 -44.09 -18.36 0.25
C CYS A 61 -43.98 -18.34 -1.28
N MET A 62 -42.79 -18.07 -1.82
CA MET A 62 -42.56 -18.14 -3.27
C MET A 62 -42.84 -19.54 -3.83
N GLN A 63 -42.38 -20.59 -3.14
CA GLN A 63 -42.62 -21.98 -3.53
C GLN A 63 -44.10 -22.35 -3.52
N MET A 64 -44.84 -21.96 -2.48
CA MET A 64 -46.28 -22.22 -2.37
C MET A 64 -47.08 -21.48 -3.47
N GLN A 65 -46.62 -20.31 -3.88
CA GLN A 65 -47.22 -19.52 -4.97
C GLN A 65 -46.72 -19.94 -6.37
N GLY A 66 -45.83 -20.95 -6.48
CA GLY A 66 -45.27 -21.40 -7.75
C GLY A 66 -44.37 -20.35 -8.44
N ARG A 67 -43.95 -19.29 -7.75
CA ARG A 67 -43.15 -18.20 -8.31
C ARG A 67 -41.66 -18.55 -8.30
N LYS A 68 -41.02 -18.35 -9.46
CA LYS A 68 -39.56 -18.53 -9.63
C LYS A 68 -38.79 -17.21 -9.61
N THR A 69 -39.47 -16.09 -9.82
CA THR A 69 -38.90 -14.75 -9.89
C THR A 69 -39.31 -13.94 -8.66
N PRO A 70 -38.38 -13.21 -8.02
CA PRO A 70 -38.69 -12.38 -6.86
C PRO A 70 -39.47 -11.15 -7.29
N SER A 71 -40.48 -10.76 -6.50
CA SER A 71 -41.29 -9.55 -6.68
C SER A 71 -40.92 -8.41 -5.74
N SER A 72 -40.08 -8.67 -4.72
CA SER A 72 -39.64 -7.65 -3.75
C SER A 72 -38.14 -7.74 -3.45
N ASN A 73 -37.59 -6.70 -2.82
CA ASN A 73 -36.20 -6.70 -2.36
C ASN A 73 -35.97 -7.74 -1.24
N ASP A 74 -36.95 -7.97 -0.37
CA ASP A 74 -36.84 -9.00 0.67
C ASP A 74 -36.73 -10.41 0.09
N GLU A 75 -37.50 -10.71 -0.96
CA GLU A 75 -37.38 -11.99 -1.67
C GLU A 75 -36.02 -12.14 -2.37
N ARG A 76 -35.47 -11.05 -2.92
CA ARG A 76 -34.11 -11.05 -3.49
C ARG A 76 -33.05 -11.34 -2.44
N ILE A 77 -33.14 -10.69 -1.27
CA ILE A 77 -32.26 -10.93 -0.13
C ILE A 77 -32.36 -12.38 0.32
N ALA A 78 -33.58 -12.92 0.47
CA ALA A 78 -33.80 -14.30 0.89
C ALA A 78 -33.19 -15.32 -0.10
N ILE A 79 -33.37 -15.12 -1.41
CA ILE A 79 -32.75 -15.96 -2.43
C ILE A 79 -31.22 -15.86 -2.35
N ALA A 80 -30.67 -14.66 -2.19
CA ALA A 80 -29.24 -14.45 -2.10
C ALA A 80 -28.62 -15.11 -0.87
N GLU A 81 -29.24 -14.99 0.31
CA GLU A 81 -28.83 -15.70 1.53
C GLU A 81 -28.80 -17.22 1.33
N ARG A 82 -29.79 -17.77 0.61
CA ARG A 82 -29.79 -19.19 0.25
C ARG A 82 -28.64 -19.60 -0.65
N GLU A 83 -28.33 -18.79 -1.65
CA GLU A 83 -27.21 -19.09 -2.53
C GLU A 83 -25.87 -18.95 -1.79
N VAL A 84 -25.69 -17.96 -0.91
CA VAL A 84 -24.51 -17.87 -0.02
C VAL A 84 -24.39 -19.12 0.87
N PHE A 85 -25.48 -19.56 1.49
CA PHE A 85 -25.47 -20.78 2.31
C PHE A 85 -25.11 -22.04 1.49
N ARG A 86 -25.60 -22.14 0.24
CA ARG A 86 -25.21 -23.22 -0.68
C ARG A 86 -23.74 -23.13 -1.07
N ALA A 87 -23.24 -21.93 -1.32
CA ALA A 87 -21.83 -21.71 -1.63
C ALA A 87 -20.93 -22.23 -0.51
N GLN A 88 -21.23 -21.87 0.75
CA GLN A 88 -20.50 -22.32 1.93
C GLN A 88 -20.51 -23.85 2.08
N LYS A 89 -21.64 -24.52 1.84
CA LYS A 89 -21.71 -25.99 1.81
C LYS A 89 -20.90 -26.63 0.69
N SER A 90 -20.73 -25.92 -0.42
CA SER A 90 -19.98 -26.39 -1.59
C SER A 90 -18.48 -26.15 -1.47
N LEU A 91 -18.00 -25.23 -0.61
CA LEU A 91 -16.56 -24.93 -0.46
C LEU A 91 -15.71 -26.18 -0.17
N GLY A 92 -16.21 -27.10 0.67
CA GLY A 92 -15.53 -28.37 0.98
C GLY A 92 -15.60 -29.43 -0.12
N LYS A 93 -16.37 -29.21 -1.19
CA LYS A 93 -16.62 -30.17 -2.27
C LYS A 93 -16.09 -29.69 -3.61
N SER A 94 -16.43 -28.47 -4.01
CA SER A 94 -16.04 -27.85 -5.27
C SER A 94 -16.04 -26.33 -5.12
N ARG A 95 -14.84 -25.74 -5.25
CA ARG A 95 -14.65 -24.28 -5.28
C ARG A 95 -15.39 -23.63 -6.45
N GLU A 96 -15.45 -24.30 -7.60
CA GLU A 96 -16.18 -23.82 -8.77
C GLU A 96 -17.70 -23.75 -8.52
N GLN A 97 -18.27 -24.78 -7.89
CA GLN A 97 -19.69 -24.75 -7.50
C GLN A 97 -19.97 -23.68 -6.45
N ALA A 98 -19.06 -23.49 -5.48
CA ALA A 98 -19.19 -22.42 -4.50
C ALA A 98 -19.17 -21.04 -5.17
N ALA A 99 -18.21 -20.79 -6.06
CA ALA A 99 -18.11 -19.54 -6.82
C ALA A 99 -19.34 -19.28 -7.70
N ALA A 100 -19.92 -20.33 -8.29
CA ALA A 100 -21.17 -20.26 -9.05
C ALA A 100 -22.38 -19.82 -8.19
N HIS A 101 -22.48 -20.33 -6.97
CA HIS A 101 -23.53 -19.92 -6.03
C HIS A 101 -23.34 -18.46 -5.56
N TYR A 102 -22.11 -18.05 -5.23
CA TYR A 102 -21.82 -16.65 -4.93
C TYR A 102 -22.15 -15.72 -6.11
N LEU A 103 -21.79 -16.11 -7.34
CA LEU A 103 -22.10 -15.33 -8.54
C LEU A 103 -23.62 -15.20 -8.75
N LYS A 104 -24.39 -16.24 -8.40
CA LYS A 104 -25.86 -16.19 -8.44
C LYS A 104 -26.45 -15.27 -7.36
N ALA A 105 -25.86 -15.25 -6.17
CA ALA A 105 -26.26 -14.32 -5.11
C ALA A 105 -26.05 -12.86 -5.55
N ALA A 106 -24.87 -12.55 -6.10
CA ALA A 106 -24.56 -11.23 -6.64
C ALA A 106 -25.54 -10.82 -7.77
N GLU A 107 -25.88 -11.74 -8.69
CA GLU A 107 -26.84 -11.47 -9.78
C GLU A 107 -28.22 -11.13 -9.25
N THR A 108 -28.65 -11.84 -8.21
CA THR A 108 -29.98 -11.67 -7.61
C THR A 108 -30.12 -10.29 -6.96
N LEU A 109 -29.02 -9.79 -6.36
CA LEU A 109 -28.94 -8.51 -5.65
C LEU A 109 -28.58 -7.32 -6.55
N TRP A 110 -28.01 -7.56 -7.74
CA TRP A 110 -27.54 -6.50 -8.63
C TRP A 110 -28.57 -5.39 -8.90
N PRO A 111 -29.86 -5.67 -9.19
CA PRO A 111 -30.85 -4.60 -9.38
C PRO A 111 -31.01 -3.71 -8.16
N VAL A 112 -30.96 -4.28 -6.95
CA VAL A 112 -31.09 -3.53 -5.69
C VAL A 112 -29.91 -2.58 -5.51
N VAL A 113 -28.69 -3.10 -5.73
CA VAL A 113 -27.43 -2.39 -5.53
C VAL A 113 -27.18 -1.34 -6.62
N ARG A 114 -27.47 -1.67 -7.88
CA ARG A 114 -27.36 -0.75 -9.02
C ARG A 114 -28.21 0.50 -8.82
N ASP A 115 -29.45 0.30 -8.36
CA ASP A 115 -30.42 1.38 -8.22
C ASP A 115 -30.20 2.18 -6.91
N ASN A 116 -29.55 1.58 -5.91
CA ASN A 116 -29.31 2.18 -4.58
C ASN A 116 -27.82 2.24 -4.19
N ALA A 117 -26.93 2.59 -5.12
CA ALA A 117 -25.48 2.44 -4.96
C ALA A 117 -24.80 3.22 -3.80
N ASN A 118 -25.53 3.98 -2.97
CA ASN A 118 -24.97 4.67 -1.80
C ASN A 118 -25.93 4.61 -0.59
N PRO A 119 -26.03 3.45 0.09
CA PRO A 119 -26.82 3.33 1.31
C PRO A 119 -26.14 4.10 2.44
N SER A 120 -26.84 5.07 3.05
CA SER A 120 -26.30 5.81 4.18
C SER A 120 -26.13 4.91 5.40
N GLU A 121 -24.93 4.86 6.00
CA GLU A 121 -24.64 4.05 7.20
C GLU A 121 -25.46 4.43 8.44
N ARG A 122 -25.99 5.65 8.50
CA ARG A 122 -26.75 6.16 9.66
C ARG A 122 -28.21 5.68 9.74
N ALA A 123 -28.62 4.69 8.95
CA ALA A 123 -30.03 4.32 8.83
C ALA A 123 -30.42 3.17 9.76
N TYR A 124 -31.18 3.48 10.83
CA TYR A 124 -31.56 2.52 11.87
C TYR A 124 -32.95 1.87 11.71
N TRP A 125 -33.75 2.21 10.68
CA TRP A 125 -35.16 1.77 10.57
C TRP A 125 -35.57 1.24 9.18
N GLY A 126 -36.40 0.19 9.17
CA GLY A 126 -37.20 -0.29 8.03
C GLY A 126 -36.43 -0.64 6.75
N GLU A 127 -36.90 -0.09 5.62
CA GLU A 127 -36.42 -0.36 4.25
C GLU A 127 -34.91 -0.07 4.07
N LYS A 128 -34.39 0.99 4.70
CA LYS A 128 -32.95 1.33 4.60
C LYS A 128 -32.05 0.27 5.24
N LYS A 129 -32.50 -0.41 6.30
CA LYS A 129 -31.75 -1.52 6.91
C LYS A 129 -31.67 -2.71 5.96
N ARG A 130 -32.75 -3.01 5.23
CA ARG A 130 -32.76 -4.08 4.21
C ARG A 130 -31.84 -3.76 3.03
N LEU A 131 -31.77 -2.50 2.60
CA LEU A 131 -30.82 -2.07 1.59
C LEU A 131 -29.36 -2.27 2.03
N ILE A 132 -29.02 -1.96 3.28
CA ILE A 132 -27.68 -2.21 3.84
C ILE A 132 -27.35 -3.71 3.79
N ILE A 133 -28.28 -4.58 4.21
CA ILE A 133 -28.10 -6.04 4.16
C ILE A 133 -27.88 -6.53 2.72
N ALA A 134 -28.68 -6.03 1.76
CA ALA A 134 -28.51 -6.37 0.35
C ALA A 134 -27.13 -5.96 -0.18
N HIS A 135 -26.63 -4.79 0.20
CA HIS A 135 -25.29 -4.33 -0.16
C HIS A 135 -24.18 -5.20 0.45
N GLN A 136 -24.27 -5.50 1.75
CA GLN A 136 -23.28 -6.35 2.43
C GLN A 136 -23.24 -7.75 1.83
N LEU A 137 -24.40 -8.36 1.56
CA LEU A 137 -24.47 -9.66 0.89
C LEU A 137 -23.93 -9.63 -0.54
N TYR A 138 -24.17 -8.54 -1.29
CA TYR A 138 -23.60 -8.37 -2.62
C TYR A 138 -22.08 -8.24 -2.57
N ILE A 139 -21.55 -7.40 -1.66
CA ILE A 139 -20.11 -7.24 -1.44
C ILE A 139 -19.47 -8.58 -1.10
N HIS A 140 -20.03 -9.31 -0.14
CA HIS A 140 -19.56 -10.63 0.24
C HIS A 140 -19.56 -11.60 -0.95
N ALA A 141 -20.67 -11.68 -1.68
CA ALA A 141 -20.78 -12.56 -2.84
C ALA A 141 -19.77 -12.23 -3.95
N VAL A 142 -19.57 -10.94 -4.26
CA VAL A 142 -18.58 -10.49 -5.26
C VAL A 142 -17.16 -10.78 -4.80
N GLY A 143 -16.82 -10.47 -3.55
CA GLY A 143 -15.52 -10.76 -2.96
C GLY A 143 -15.18 -12.25 -3.04
N GLN A 144 -16.10 -13.10 -2.58
CA GLN A 144 -15.94 -14.55 -2.57
C GLN A 144 -15.91 -15.17 -3.98
N THR A 145 -16.72 -14.68 -4.93
CA THR A 145 -16.61 -15.10 -6.34
C THR A 145 -15.23 -14.75 -6.90
N THR A 146 -14.71 -13.55 -6.59
CA THR A 146 -13.41 -13.09 -7.09
C THR A 146 -12.26 -13.90 -6.50
N GLU A 147 -12.28 -14.13 -5.19
CA GLU A 147 -11.30 -14.97 -4.48
C GLU A 147 -11.21 -16.39 -5.05
N LEU A 148 -12.35 -17.09 -5.10
CA LEU A 148 -12.40 -18.45 -5.61
C LEU A 148 -12.00 -18.55 -7.09
N LEU A 149 -12.29 -17.50 -7.87
CA LEU A 149 -11.89 -17.42 -9.26
C LEU A 149 -10.37 -17.22 -9.39
N VAL A 150 -9.78 -16.26 -8.68
CA VAL A 150 -8.32 -16.00 -8.69
C VAL A 150 -7.54 -17.22 -8.22
N HIS A 151 -7.97 -17.84 -7.13
CA HIS A 151 -7.34 -19.06 -6.60
C HIS A 151 -7.69 -20.33 -7.38
N SER A 152 -8.45 -20.22 -8.48
CA SER A 152 -8.68 -21.35 -9.39
C SER A 152 -7.47 -21.54 -10.30
N ARG A 153 -7.12 -22.79 -10.59
CA ARG A 153 -6.06 -23.11 -11.57
C ARG A 153 -6.49 -22.87 -13.03
N GLN A 154 -7.65 -22.25 -13.25
CA GLN A 154 -8.26 -22.09 -14.57
C GLN A 154 -7.93 -20.74 -15.22
N LEU A 155 -7.48 -19.74 -14.45
CA LEU A 155 -7.13 -18.42 -14.99
C LEU A 155 -5.76 -18.45 -15.68
N LYS A 156 -5.73 -17.99 -16.93
CA LYS A 156 -4.51 -17.73 -17.70
C LYS A 156 -4.45 -16.27 -18.12
N LYS A 157 -3.23 -15.77 -18.32
CA LYS A 157 -3.00 -14.42 -18.84
C LYS A 157 -3.67 -14.27 -20.22
N GLY A 158 -4.43 -13.19 -20.41
CA GLY A 158 -5.10 -12.87 -21.67
C GLY A 158 -6.46 -13.53 -21.92
N MET A 159 -6.98 -14.32 -20.97
CA MET A 159 -8.36 -14.81 -21.06
C MET A 159 -9.35 -13.63 -20.99
N GLN A 160 -10.42 -13.65 -21.79
CA GLN A 160 -11.43 -12.60 -21.75
C GLN A 160 -12.57 -12.89 -20.76
N GLY A 161 -12.66 -14.11 -20.25
CA GLY A 161 -13.69 -14.55 -19.31
C GLY A 161 -13.67 -16.05 -19.07
N VAL A 162 -14.58 -16.51 -18.21
CA VAL A 162 -14.75 -17.92 -17.84
C VAL A 162 -16.23 -18.32 -17.84
N GLN A 163 -16.51 -19.62 -17.95
CA GLN A 163 -17.84 -20.16 -17.67
C GLN A 163 -17.95 -20.51 -16.19
N LEU A 164 -19.00 -20.03 -15.53
CA LEU A 164 -19.22 -20.28 -14.11
C LEU A 164 -20.73 -20.41 -13.81
N GLY A 165 -21.16 -21.60 -13.39
CA GLY A 165 -22.56 -21.83 -13.00
C GLY A 165 -23.59 -21.56 -14.11
N GLY A 166 -23.23 -21.86 -15.37
CA GLY A 166 -24.05 -21.58 -16.54
C GLY A 166 -24.07 -20.10 -16.97
N ARG A 167 -23.18 -19.27 -16.43
CA ARG A 167 -22.98 -17.88 -16.85
C ARG A 167 -21.62 -17.72 -17.52
N THR A 168 -21.57 -16.84 -18.51
CA THR A 168 -20.30 -16.31 -19.00
C THR A 168 -19.90 -15.11 -18.15
N LEU A 169 -18.79 -15.21 -17.42
CA LEU A 169 -18.21 -14.11 -16.63
C LEU A 169 -17.03 -13.51 -17.41
N ASN A 170 -17.22 -12.33 -17.99
CA ASN A 170 -16.19 -11.61 -18.73
C ASN A 170 -15.34 -10.72 -17.81
N PHE A 171 -14.09 -10.47 -18.18
CA PHE A 171 -13.19 -9.57 -17.46
C PHE A 171 -13.12 -8.22 -18.15
N ASN A 172 -13.45 -7.16 -17.42
CA ASN A 172 -13.31 -5.80 -17.91
C ASN A 172 -11.89 -5.31 -17.72
N THR A 173 -11.19 -5.08 -18.82
CA THR A 173 -9.80 -4.56 -18.86
C THR A 173 -9.67 -3.38 -19.83
N GLU A 174 -10.78 -2.71 -20.15
CA GLU A 174 -10.85 -1.64 -21.16
C GLU A 174 -10.24 -0.32 -20.65
N SER A 175 -10.15 -0.14 -19.33
CA SER A 175 -9.63 1.09 -18.70
C SER A 175 -8.20 0.86 -18.18
N PRO A 176 -7.30 1.85 -18.26
CA PRO A 176 -5.96 1.74 -17.68
C PRO A 176 -5.96 1.44 -16.18
N HIS A 177 -7.02 1.86 -15.46
CA HIS A 177 -7.16 1.66 -14.02
C HIS A 177 -7.76 0.29 -13.65
N THR A 178 -8.07 -0.55 -14.63
CA THR A 178 -8.64 -1.88 -14.42
C THR A 178 -7.60 -2.97 -14.56
N LEU A 179 -7.64 -3.94 -13.66
CA LEU A 179 -6.67 -5.03 -13.57
C LEU A 179 -7.30 -6.35 -14.01
N HIS A 180 -6.58 -7.11 -14.82
CA HIS A 180 -6.98 -8.46 -15.17
C HIS A 180 -6.89 -9.38 -13.93
N PRO A 181 -7.83 -10.31 -13.67
CA PRO A 181 -7.75 -11.18 -12.49
C PRO A 181 -6.46 -11.98 -12.36
N SER A 182 -5.89 -12.44 -13.48
CA SER A 182 -4.59 -13.13 -13.50
C SER A 182 -3.38 -12.22 -13.23
N PHE A 183 -3.61 -10.94 -12.98
CA PHE A 183 -2.56 -10.06 -12.46
C PHE A 183 -2.19 -10.51 -11.05
N PHE A 184 -3.14 -11.02 -10.25
CA PHE A 184 -2.89 -11.43 -8.87
C PHE A 184 -2.65 -12.94 -8.76
N ASP A 185 -1.78 -13.35 -7.83
CA ASP A 185 -1.69 -14.75 -7.40
C ASP A 185 -2.74 -15.07 -6.34
N GLU A 186 -3.00 -14.08 -5.48
CA GLU A 186 -3.98 -14.17 -4.42
C GLU A 186 -4.78 -12.89 -4.33
N VAL A 187 -6.05 -13.02 -3.97
CA VAL A 187 -6.88 -11.89 -3.56
C VAL A 187 -7.59 -12.24 -2.27
N HIS A 188 -7.72 -11.26 -1.38
CA HIS A 188 -8.32 -11.43 -0.05
C HIS A 188 -9.42 -10.39 0.15
N PRO A 189 -10.71 -10.79 0.18
CA PRO A 189 -11.80 -9.89 0.52
C PRO A 189 -11.71 -9.43 1.98
N ILE A 190 -11.85 -8.11 2.19
CA ILE A 190 -11.68 -7.48 3.51
C ILE A 190 -12.79 -7.89 4.50
N ASP A 191 -13.95 -8.29 4.00
CA ASP A 191 -15.07 -8.77 4.82
C ASP A 191 -14.83 -10.18 5.39
N THR A 192 -13.80 -10.89 4.91
CA THR A 192 -13.42 -12.22 5.42
C THR A 192 -12.01 -12.28 5.99
N HIS A 193 -11.16 -11.30 5.68
CA HIS A 193 -9.77 -11.25 6.11
C HIS A 193 -9.49 -9.93 6.85
N VAL A 194 -9.02 -10.05 8.10
CA VAL A 194 -8.66 -8.87 8.91
C VAL A 194 -7.16 -8.69 8.86
N TYR A 195 -6.71 -7.55 8.36
CA TYR A 195 -5.33 -7.13 8.43
C TYR A 195 -5.07 -6.35 9.73
N GLY A 196 -3.83 -6.38 10.22
CA GLY A 196 -3.44 -5.63 11.41
C GLY A 196 -3.63 -4.12 11.25
N ASN A 197 -3.79 -3.40 12.36
CA ASN A 197 -3.93 -1.94 12.35
C ASN A 197 -2.64 -1.28 11.89
N VAL A 198 -2.76 -0.29 11.01
CA VAL A 198 -1.65 0.56 10.56
C VAL A 198 -1.60 1.85 11.36
N GLY A 199 -0.94 1.80 12.51
CA GLY A 199 -0.88 2.94 13.44
C GLY A 199 -2.23 3.17 14.15
N ALA A 200 -2.56 4.44 14.42
CA ALA A 200 -3.73 4.79 15.24
C ALA A 200 -5.07 4.82 14.48
N ASN A 201 -5.04 4.97 13.15
CA ASN A 201 -6.23 5.18 12.33
C ASN A 201 -6.32 4.13 11.21
N HIS A 202 -7.53 3.65 10.95
CA HIS A 202 -7.85 2.76 9.84
C HIS A 202 -8.73 3.51 8.83
N TYR A 203 -8.28 3.61 7.57
CA TYR A 203 -8.90 4.43 6.53
C TYR A 203 -9.64 3.56 5.51
N THR A 204 -10.95 3.59 5.62
CA THR A 204 -11.89 2.96 4.70
C THR A 204 -12.78 4.00 4.03
N SER A 205 -13.35 3.66 2.87
CA SER A 205 -14.43 4.42 2.26
C SER A 205 -15.59 3.53 1.93
N THR A 206 -16.80 4.04 2.16
CA THR A 206 -18.03 3.34 1.84
C THR A 206 -18.40 3.60 0.39
N GLY A 207 -18.84 2.55 -0.31
CA GLY A 207 -19.18 2.64 -1.72
C GLY A 207 -19.61 1.31 -2.32
N LEU A 208 -19.63 1.27 -3.65
CA LEU A 208 -20.02 0.09 -4.41
C LEU A 208 -18.87 -0.93 -4.51
N GLY A 209 -19.21 -2.21 -4.55
CA GLY A 209 -18.26 -3.30 -4.82
C GLY A 209 -17.51 -3.79 -3.58
N ALA A 210 -16.82 -4.91 -3.74
CA ALA A 210 -16.04 -5.53 -2.68
C ALA A 210 -14.65 -4.90 -2.60
N ALA A 211 -14.26 -4.43 -1.42
CA ALA A 211 -12.87 -4.08 -1.13
C ALA A 211 -12.05 -5.37 -0.95
N ILE A 212 -10.94 -5.46 -1.68
CA ILE A 212 -10.11 -6.65 -1.80
C ILE A 212 -8.64 -6.22 -1.75
N ILE A 213 -7.79 -7.01 -1.10
CA ILE A 213 -6.34 -6.90 -1.26
C ILE A 213 -5.90 -7.87 -2.35
N GLY A 214 -5.35 -7.33 -3.44
CA GLY A 214 -4.74 -8.13 -4.48
C GLY A 214 -3.23 -8.25 -4.28
N SER A 215 -2.72 -9.47 -4.24
CA SER A 215 -1.32 -9.79 -3.95
C SER A 215 -0.61 -10.42 -5.14
N GLN A 216 0.62 -9.98 -5.38
CA GLN A 216 1.57 -10.60 -6.30
C GLN A 216 2.79 -11.11 -5.54
N SER A 217 3.07 -12.40 -5.68
CA SER A 217 4.30 -13.01 -5.22
C SER A 217 5.48 -12.65 -6.13
N PRO A 218 6.68 -12.48 -5.57
CA PRO A 218 7.87 -12.19 -6.34
C PRO A 218 8.32 -13.42 -7.15
N SER A 219 8.75 -13.19 -8.39
CA SER A 219 9.45 -14.19 -9.21
C SER A 219 10.57 -13.51 -10.01
N PRO A 220 11.61 -14.25 -10.45
CA PRO A 220 12.67 -13.67 -11.29
C PRO A 220 12.10 -13.00 -12.56
N GLU A 221 11.14 -13.66 -13.22
CA GLU A 221 10.47 -13.12 -14.40
C GLU A 221 9.70 -11.83 -14.08
N ARG A 222 8.96 -11.79 -12.97
CA ARG A 222 8.23 -10.57 -12.57
C ARG A 222 9.16 -9.44 -12.19
N LYS A 223 10.28 -9.70 -11.50
CA LYS A 223 11.27 -8.67 -11.17
C LYS A 223 11.96 -8.11 -12.42
N GLN A 224 12.11 -8.90 -13.48
CA GLN A 224 12.63 -8.42 -14.75
C GLN A 224 11.67 -7.41 -15.42
N HIS A 225 10.35 -7.65 -15.32
CA HIS A 225 9.33 -6.78 -15.91
C HIS A 225 8.92 -5.62 -15.00
N ASN A 226 9.00 -5.81 -13.67
CA ASN A 226 8.71 -4.83 -12.65
C ASN A 226 9.87 -4.80 -11.64
N PRO A 227 10.92 -4.00 -11.90
CA PRO A 227 12.06 -3.85 -11.01
C PRO A 227 11.71 -3.29 -9.61
N LEU A 228 10.52 -2.71 -9.45
CA LEU A 228 10.03 -2.13 -8.19
C LEU A 228 9.31 -3.14 -7.29
N LEU A 229 9.20 -4.40 -7.71
CA LEU A 229 8.57 -5.45 -6.94
C LEU A 229 9.41 -5.77 -5.70
N SER A 230 8.83 -5.61 -4.50
CA SER A 230 9.52 -5.94 -3.25
C SER A 230 9.88 -7.44 -3.19
N PRO A 231 10.96 -7.82 -2.49
CA PRO A 231 11.28 -9.22 -2.22
C PRO A 231 10.17 -10.00 -1.51
N ASP A 232 9.19 -9.33 -0.91
CA ASP A 232 8.02 -9.96 -0.27
C ASP A 232 6.76 -9.92 -1.14
N GLY A 233 6.84 -9.31 -2.33
CA GLY A 233 5.72 -9.17 -3.25
C GLY A 233 5.15 -7.76 -3.31
N MET A 234 3.89 -7.65 -3.72
CA MET A 234 3.18 -6.38 -3.86
C MET A 234 1.73 -6.59 -3.48
N HIS A 235 1.18 -5.69 -2.67
CA HIS A 235 -0.20 -5.78 -2.20
C HIS A 235 -0.93 -4.46 -2.50
N ILE A 236 -1.98 -4.55 -3.31
CA ILE A 236 -2.68 -3.41 -3.87
C ILE A 236 -4.10 -3.38 -3.32
N PRO A 237 -4.63 -2.21 -2.91
CA PRO A 237 -6.05 -2.09 -2.63
C PRO A 237 -6.83 -2.11 -3.95
N VAL A 238 -7.75 -3.06 -4.06
CA VAL A 238 -8.55 -3.32 -5.27
C VAL A 238 -10.03 -3.28 -4.91
N ASN A 239 -10.85 -2.77 -5.81
CA ASN A 239 -12.30 -2.94 -5.73
C ASN A 239 -12.79 -3.89 -6.81
N ALA A 240 -13.63 -4.86 -6.44
CA ALA A 240 -14.30 -5.74 -7.38
C ALA A 240 -15.79 -5.42 -7.51
N ILE A 241 -16.26 -5.29 -8.74
CA ILE A 241 -17.68 -5.19 -9.08
C ILE A 241 -18.02 -6.27 -10.10
N ILE A 242 -19.18 -6.91 -9.91
CA ILE A 242 -19.79 -7.76 -10.93
C ILE A 242 -21.11 -7.12 -11.38
N ASP A 243 -21.17 -6.70 -12.63
CA ASP A 243 -22.40 -6.24 -13.28
C ASP A 243 -22.93 -7.28 -14.28
N TYR A 244 -24.18 -7.07 -14.73
CA TYR A 244 -24.92 -8.05 -15.54
C TYR A 244 -25.49 -7.34 -16.78
N PRO A 245 -24.69 -7.16 -17.84
CA PRO A 245 -25.09 -6.39 -19.02
C PRO A 245 -26.26 -7.03 -19.79
N ARG A 246 -26.39 -8.36 -19.77
CA ARG A 246 -27.50 -9.10 -20.38
C ARG A 246 -27.70 -10.46 -19.69
N PRO A 247 -28.88 -11.10 -19.82
CA PRO A 247 -29.14 -12.39 -19.17
C PRO A 247 -28.07 -13.44 -19.49
N GLY A 248 -27.58 -14.14 -18.47
CA GLY A 248 -26.53 -15.16 -18.61
C GLY A 248 -25.11 -14.64 -18.78
N HIS A 249 -24.92 -13.31 -18.88
CA HIS A 249 -23.61 -12.67 -19.00
C HIS A 249 -23.36 -11.76 -17.80
N ALA A 250 -22.27 -12.02 -17.11
CA ALA A 250 -21.74 -11.21 -16.03
C ALA A 250 -20.42 -10.59 -16.47
N ARG A 251 -20.02 -9.47 -15.86
CA ARG A 251 -18.73 -8.85 -16.11
C ARG A 251 -18.10 -8.41 -14.79
N LEU A 252 -16.91 -8.95 -14.52
CA LEU A 252 -16.07 -8.61 -13.38
C LEU A 252 -15.15 -7.45 -13.76
N THR A 253 -15.18 -6.39 -12.97
CA THR A 253 -14.24 -5.26 -13.07
C THR A 253 -13.44 -5.20 -11.77
N LEU A 254 -12.12 -5.35 -11.87
CA LEU A 254 -11.19 -5.12 -10.75
C LEU A 254 -10.54 -3.75 -10.96
N THR A 255 -10.75 -2.83 -10.05
CA THR A 255 -10.25 -1.44 -10.15
C THR A 255 -9.10 -1.22 -9.19
N ASN A 256 -7.98 -0.67 -9.67
CA ASN A 256 -6.88 -0.24 -8.82
C ASN A 256 -7.28 1.02 -8.03
N LEU A 257 -7.52 0.87 -6.72
CA LEU A 257 -7.99 1.96 -5.87
C LEU A 257 -6.93 3.01 -5.57
N LEU A 258 -5.65 2.72 -5.89
CA LEU A 258 -4.62 3.74 -5.85
C LEU A 258 -4.85 4.77 -6.97
N GLU A 259 -5.40 4.38 -8.12
CA GLU A 259 -5.55 5.26 -9.30
C GLU A 259 -6.91 5.95 -9.36
N THR A 260 -7.99 5.26 -9.02
CA THR A 260 -9.34 5.84 -8.96
C THR A 260 -10.17 5.19 -7.86
N ASP A 261 -10.99 6.00 -7.18
CA ASP A 261 -11.98 5.54 -6.20
C ASP A 261 -13.43 5.64 -6.72
N GLN A 262 -13.60 5.81 -8.04
CA GLN A 262 -14.91 5.90 -8.68
C GLN A 262 -15.02 5.02 -9.92
N THR A 263 -16.26 4.60 -10.18
CA THR A 263 -16.65 3.94 -11.43
C THR A 263 -17.94 4.54 -11.98
N ARG A 264 -18.29 4.26 -13.24
CA ARG A 264 -19.57 4.67 -13.82
C ARG A 264 -20.53 3.50 -13.90
N ILE A 265 -21.65 3.60 -13.18
CA ILE A 265 -22.78 2.67 -13.27
C ILE A 265 -23.97 3.43 -13.86
N THR A 266 -24.61 2.86 -14.88
CA THR A 266 -25.75 3.48 -15.60
C THR A 266 -25.47 4.93 -16.02
N GLY A 267 -24.23 5.24 -16.41
CA GLY A 267 -23.78 6.57 -16.83
C GLY A 267 -23.39 7.52 -15.69
N SER A 268 -23.74 7.21 -14.43
CA SER A 268 -23.46 8.07 -13.28
C SER A 268 -22.19 7.65 -12.53
N PRO A 269 -21.33 8.59 -12.08
CA PRO A 269 -20.18 8.27 -11.24
C PRO A 269 -20.64 7.77 -9.86
N ARG A 270 -20.03 6.70 -9.37
CA ARG A 270 -20.31 6.08 -8.08
C ARG A 270 -19.00 5.86 -7.32
N PRO A 271 -18.93 6.22 -6.03
CA PRO A 271 -17.78 5.89 -5.19
C PRO A 271 -17.66 4.38 -5.02
N LEU A 272 -16.43 3.90 -4.95
CA LEU A 272 -16.09 2.51 -4.71
C LEU A 272 -15.83 2.28 -3.21
N SER A 273 -16.17 1.08 -2.74
CA SER A 273 -15.73 0.63 -1.42
C SER A 273 -14.22 0.43 -1.44
N ALA A 274 -13.53 0.88 -0.39
CA ALA A 274 -12.09 0.77 -0.28
C ALA A 274 -11.64 0.53 1.17
N ASP A 275 -10.54 -0.21 1.30
CA ASP A 275 -9.74 -0.28 2.52
C ASP A 275 -8.29 -0.02 2.15
N TYR A 276 -7.84 1.22 2.33
CA TYR A 276 -6.48 1.62 1.98
C TYR A 276 -5.48 1.13 3.02
N SER A 277 -5.89 1.12 4.30
CA SER A 277 -5.04 0.70 5.40
C SER A 277 -4.68 -0.78 5.33
N ALA A 278 -5.60 -1.65 4.91
CA ALA A 278 -5.34 -3.07 4.76
C ALA A 278 -4.23 -3.39 3.75
N ALA A 279 -4.15 -2.65 2.62
CA ALA A 279 -3.08 -2.85 1.64
C ALA A 279 -1.72 -2.40 2.16
N VAL A 280 -1.69 -1.29 2.90
CA VAL A 280 -0.47 -0.80 3.56
C VAL A 280 -0.03 -1.80 4.64
N ALA A 281 -0.97 -2.32 5.44
CA ALA A 281 -0.70 -3.37 6.43
C ALA A 281 -0.09 -4.60 5.75
N ALA A 282 -0.76 -5.13 4.72
CA ALA A 282 -0.30 -6.33 4.02
C ALA A 282 1.11 -6.19 3.44
N THR A 283 1.42 -5.03 2.84
CA THR A 283 2.75 -4.78 2.27
C THR A 283 3.85 -4.69 3.32
N MET A 284 3.51 -4.28 4.54
CA MET A 284 4.49 -3.98 5.57
C MET A 284 4.59 -5.09 6.62
N ASP A 285 3.53 -5.89 6.79
CA ASP A 285 3.55 -7.14 7.55
C ASP A 285 4.32 -8.24 6.83
N SER A 286 4.27 -8.28 5.50
CA SER A 286 5.10 -9.21 4.73
C SER A 286 6.59 -8.89 4.88
N GLU A 287 6.96 -7.62 5.03
CA GLU A 287 8.31 -7.20 5.42
C GLU A 287 8.64 -7.44 6.91
N SER A 288 7.64 -7.44 7.80
CA SER A 288 7.82 -7.61 9.26
C SER A 288 7.92 -9.08 9.69
N SER A 289 7.35 -10.01 8.91
CA SER A 289 7.22 -11.42 9.29
C SER A 289 8.58 -12.13 9.39
N LEU A 290 9.08 -12.26 10.64
CA LEU A 290 10.24 -13.09 11.04
C LEU A 290 11.60 -12.75 10.40
N LEU A 291 11.66 -11.78 9.49
CA LEU A 291 12.86 -11.37 8.77
C LEU A 291 13.65 -10.27 9.46
N GLY A 292 13.01 -9.30 10.13
CA GLY A 292 13.74 -8.21 10.79
C GLY A 292 14.76 -8.71 11.84
N LEU A 293 14.42 -9.77 12.58
CA LEU A 293 15.32 -10.43 13.52
C LEU A 293 16.30 -11.42 12.85
N SER A 294 15.92 -12.08 11.74
CA SER A 294 16.79 -13.07 11.09
C SER A 294 17.77 -12.46 10.09
N ILE A 295 17.46 -11.31 9.47
CA ILE A 295 18.41 -10.46 8.74
C ILE A 295 19.50 -9.96 9.70
N ALA A 296 19.14 -9.63 10.94
CA ALA A 296 20.07 -9.23 12.00
C ALA A 296 20.99 -10.36 12.50
N LEU A 297 20.60 -11.63 12.32
CA LEU A 297 21.32 -12.82 12.82
C LEU A 297 22.05 -13.61 11.71
N ALA A 298 21.68 -13.47 10.44
CA ALA A 298 22.24 -14.23 9.32
C ALA A 298 22.25 -13.47 7.97
N PRO A 299 23.04 -12.39 7.83
CA PRO A 299 23.12 -11.58 6.61
C PRO A 299 23.56 -12.35 5.36
N GLN A 300 24.39 -13.40 5.53
CA GLN A 300 24.85 -14.23 4.41
C GLN A 300 23.75 -15.11 3.80
N LYS A 301 22.60 -15.25 4.46
CA LYS A 301 21.43 -15.97 3.93
C LYS A 301 20.45 -15.05 3.20
N PHE A 302 20.60 -13.73 3.30
CA PHE A 302 19.70 -12.75 2.68
C PHE A 302 20.41 -11.95 1.57
N ASN A 303 20.31 -12.45 0.34
CA ASN A 303 20.67 -11.76 -0.90
C ASN A 303 19.67 -10.63 -1.26
N ARG A 304 19.17 -9.85 -0.29
CA ARG A 304 18.38 -8.65 -0.58
C ARG A 304 19.34 -7.48 -0.82
N GLY A 305 19.77 -7.31 -2.06
CA GLY A 305 20.50 -6.10 -2.47
C GLY A 305 19.67 -4.83 -2.21
N SER A 306 20.32 -3.66 -2.17
CA SER A 306 19.59 -2.39 -2.08
C SER A 306 18.62 -2.22 -3.27
N GLY A 307 17.48 -1.59 -3.01
CA GLY A 307 16.42 -1.52 -4.01
C GLY A 307 15.37 -0.47 -3.70
N LEU A 308 14.72 -0.01 -4.77
CA LEU A 308 13.54 0.84 -4.71
C LEU A 308 12.31 -0.04 -4.91
N PHE A 309 11.29 0.11 -4.07
CA PHE A 309 10.06 -0.66 -4.12
C PHE A 309 8.83 0.25 -4.06
N SER A 310 7.69 -0.20 -4.59
CA SER A 310 6.43 0.56 -4.58
C SER A 310 5.24 -0.30 -4.12
N LEU A 311 4.17 0.36 -3.62
CA LEU A 311 2.92 -0.34 -3.23
C LEU A 311 2.16 -0.95 -4.41
N GLY A 312 2.35 -0.41 -5.61
CA GLY A 312 1.67 -0.82 -6.83
C GLY A 312 2.59 -0.66 -8.05
N PRO A 313 2.15 -1.11 -9.25
CA PRO A 313 2.86 -0.88 -10.50
C PRO A 313 3.17 0.60 -10.70
N TYR A 314 4.29 0.91 -11.35
CA TYR A 314 4.65 2.28 -11.66
C TYR A 314 3.56 2.98 -12.47
N ASP A 315 3.12 4.14 -12.00
CA ASP A 315 2.15 4.99 -12.68
C ASP A 315 2.86 6.25 -13.21
N PRO A 316 3.01 6.40 -14.55
CA PRO A 316 3.69 7.55 -15.13
C PRO A 316 2.92 8.87 -14.96
N GLY A 317 1.65 8.82 -14.59
CA GLY A 317 0.82 9.99 -14.31
C GLY A 317 0.94 10.53 -12.88
N LYS A 318 1.79 9.91 -12.04
CA LYS A 318 1.96 10.28 -10.64
C LYS A 318 3.37 10.68 -10.29
N ILE A 319 3.47 11.63 -9.38
CA ILE A 319 4.73 12.14 -8.87
C ILE A 319 5.32 11.11 -7.89
N PRO A 320 6.58 10.67 -8.06
CA PRO A 320 7.23 9.80 -7.10
C PRO A 320 7.51 10.51 -5.76
N VAL A 321 7.12 9.87 -4.66
CA VAL A 321 7.56 10.21 -3.30
C VAL A 321 8.39 9.05 -2.77
N ILE A 322 9.67 9.29 -2.53
CA ILE A 322 10.63 8.25 -2.15
C ILE A 322 10.98 8.40 -0.68
N PHE A 323 10.51 7.44 0.12
CA PHE A 323 10.83 7.31 1.52
C PHE A 323 12.17 6.60 1.74
N ILE A 324 13.02 7.19 2.58
CA ILE A 324 14.37 6.71 2.86
C ILE A 324 14.52 6.57 4.37
N HIS A 325 14.63 5.33 4.86
CA HIS A 325 14.69 5.02 6.29
C HIS A 325 16.04 5.40 6.93
N GLY A 326 16.07 5.46 8.26
CA GLY A 326 17.27 5.74 9.05
C GLY A 326 18.14 4.51 9.35
N LEU A 327 19.07 4.68 10.30
CA LEU A 327 19.98 3.65 10.79
C LEU A 327 19.26 2.58 11.62
N ILE A 328 19.61 1.30 11.45
CA ILE A 328 18.99 0.13 12.15
C ILE A 328 17.45 0.18 12.01
N SER A 329 17.00 0.58 10.83
CA SER A 329 15.59 0.71 10.47
C SER A 329 15.33 0.00 9.16
N GLN A 330 14.06 -0.07 8.79
CA GLN A 330 13.54 -0.73 7.61
C GLN A 330 12.44 0.14 6.98
N PRO A 331 12.12 -0.07 5.68
CA PRO A 331 11.05 0.65 4.99
C PRO A 331 9.71 0.69 5.74
N SER A 332 9.36 -0.37 6.48
CA SER A 332 8.13 -0.44 7.28
C SER A 332 8.02 0.57 8.44
N THR A 333 9.06 1.36 8.72
CA THR A 333 8.88 2.56 9.58
C THR A 333 8.00 3.63 8.94
N TRP A 334 7.88 3.63 7.61
CA TRP A 334 7.01 4.55 6.87
C TRP A 334 5.56 4.08 6.75
N THR A 335 5.20 2.93 7.33
CA THR A 335 3.84 2.38 7.27
C THR A 335 2.78 3.36 7.80
N THR A 336 3.00 3.95 8.98
CA THR A 336 2.03 4.92 9.55
C THR A 336 1.96 6.23 8.74
N PRO A 337 3.09 6.86 8.34
CA PRO A 337 3.08 8.00 7.43
C PRO A 337 2.36 7.72 6.10
N THR A 338 2.67 6.61 5.43
CA THR A 338 2.03 6.21 4.18
C THR A 338 0.52 6.07 4.36
N ASN A 339 0.08 5.39 5.42
CA ASN A 339 -1.34 5.19 5.69
C ASN A 339 -2.07 6.52 5.88
N PHE A 340 -1.47 7.44 6.64
CA PHE A 340 -2.01 8.78 6.82
C PHE A 340 -2.10 9.56 5.49
N LEU A 341 -1.05 9.51 4.66
CA LEU A 341 -1.01 10.25 3.40
C LEU A 341 -1.96 9.68 2.35
N LEU A 342 -2.13 8.35 2.30
CA LEU A 342 -3.08 7.69 1.39
C LEU A 342 -4.54 7.95 1.75
N ALA A 343 -4.84 8.37 2.99
CA ALA A 343 -6.19 8.79 3.37
C ALA A 343 -6.65 10.04 2.62
N ASP A 344 -5.71 10.92 2.24
CA ASP A 344 -5.99 12.11 1.47
C ASP A 344 -6.14 11.77 -0.02
N LYS A 345 -7.37 11.92 -0.53
CA LYS A 345 -7.70 11.65 -1.94
C LYS A 345 -6.83 12.43 -2.92
N THR A 346 -6.54 13.71 -2.64
CA THR A 346 -5.72 14.53 -3.54
C THR A 346 -4.29 13.99 -3.61
N ILE A 347 -3.74 13.58 -2.47
CA ILE A 347 -2.40 12.99 -2.43
C ILE A 347 -2.40 11.64 -3.17
N ARG A 348 -3.36 10.76 -2.85
CA ARG A 348 -3.49 9.44 -3.47
C ARG A 348 -3.60 9.49 -4.99
N GLU A 349 -4.33 10.46 -5.54
CA GLU A 349 -4.52 10.62 -6.99
C GLU A 349 -3.29 11.19 -7.71
N ASN A 350 -2.42 11.94 -7.03
CA ASN A 350 -1.32 12.68 -7.68
C ASN A 350 0.08 12.15 -7.34
N TYR A 351 0.23 11.38 -6.28
CA TYR A 351 1.52 10.85 -5.82
C TYR A 351 1.54 9.33 -5.78
N GLN A 352 2.71 8.77 -6.07
CA GLN A 352 3.00 7.37 -5.86
C GLN A 352 4.13 7.21 -4.85
N PHE A 353 3.92 6.37 -3.84
CA PHE A 353 4.89 6.13 -2.77
C PHE A 353 5.85 4.99 -3.11
N PHE A 354 7.13 5.28 -2.92
CA PHE A 354 8.24 4.36 -3.07
C PHE A 354 9.05 4.29 -1.77
N TYR A 355 9.74 3.18 -1.57
CA TYR A 355 10.59 2.95 -0.43
C TYR A 355 11.96 2.46 -0.87
N TYR A 356 13.00 3.07 -0.33
CA TYR A 356 14.36 2.64 -0.58
C TYR A 356 14.89 1.82 0.61
N PHE A 357 15.25 0.56 0.34
CA PHE A 357 15.97 -0.30 1.29
C PHE A 357 17.46 -0.26 1.03
N TYR A 358 18.25 -0.10 2.09
CA TYR A 358 19.70 -0.18 2.03
C TYR A 358 20.31 -0.69 3.33
N PRO A 359 21.47 -1.36 3.27
CA PRO A 359 22.19 -1.81 4.47
C PRO A 359 22.74 -0.60 5.25
N THR A 360 22.17 -0.38 6.43
CA THR A 360 22.48 0.80 7.25
C THR A 360 23.86 0.79 7.92
N SER A 361 24.59 -0.32 7.86
CA SER A 361 25.98 -0.44 8.33
C SER A 361 27.00 0.20 7.39
N ILE A 362 26.61 0.51 6.14
CA ILE A 362 27.48 1.14 5.15
C ILE A 362 27.48 2.67 5.32
N SER A 363 28.59 3.32 4.93
CA SER A 363 28.74 4.79 4.96
C SER A 363 27.56 5.49 4.27
N PRO A 364 26.98 6.55 4.87
CA PRO A 364 25.89 7.32 4.26
C PRO A 364 26.22 7.90 2.87
N LEU A 365 27.48 8.24 2.61
CA LEU A 365 27.89 8.73 1.28
C LEU A 365 27.88 7.62 0.22
N VAL A 366 28.31 6.40 0.60
CA VAL A 366 28.33 5.25 -0.30
C VAL A 366 26.90 4.80 -0.62
N THR A 367 26.06 4.66 0.40
CA THR A 367 24.64 4.29 0.23
C THR A 367 23.84 5.40 -0.47
N GLY A 368 24.20 6.67 -0.25
CA GLY A 368 23.65 7.80 -1.00
C GLY A 368 24.00 7.74 -2.48
N THR A 369 25.23 7.36 -2.83
CA THR A 369 25.61 7.19 -4.24
C THR A 369 24.95 5.97 -4.88
N GLU A 370 24.80 4.89 -4.12
CA GLU A 370 24.06 3.72 -4.58
C GLU A 370 22.60 4.09 -4.88
N LEU A 371 21.94 4.82 -3.97
CA LEU A 371 20.61 5.38 -4.20
C LEU A 371 20.58 6.22 -5.48
N ARG A 372 21.53 7.14 -5.67
CA ARG A 372 21.62 7.95 -6.90
C ARG A 372 21.65 7.11 -8.16
N SER A 373 22.43 6.03 -8.14
CA SER A 373 22.56 5.12 -9.27
C SER A 373 21.25 4.37 -9.56
N LYS A 374 20.52 3.98 -8.51
CA LYS A 374 19.20 3.35 -8.62
C LYS A 374 18.16 4.33 -9.16
N LEU A 375 18.16 5.58 -8.69
CA LEU A 375 17.28 6.66 -9.19
C LEU A 375 17.55 6.95 -10.66
N LEU A 376 18.81 7.10 -11.08
CA LEU A 376 19.14 7.30 -12.49
C LEU A 376 18.70 6.12 -13.37
N THR A 377 18.86 4.89 -12.88
CA THR A 377 18.39 3.70 -13.61
C THR A 377 16.88 3.74 -13.78
N PHE A 378 16.15 4.03 -12.70
CA PHE A 378 14.70 4.18 -12.71
C PHE A 378 14.25 5.29 -13.68
N TYR A 379 14.85 6.48 -13.60
CA TYR A 379 14.52 7.59 -14.49
C TYR A 379 14.80 7.30 -15.97
N ARG A 380 15.90 6.61 -16.30
CA ARG A 380 16.19 6.19 -17.67
C ARG A 380 15.19 5.14 -18.18
N GLN A 381 14.86 4.15 -17.35
CA GLN A 381 13.92 3.08 -17.70
C GLN A 381 12.51 3.62 -18.00
N HIS A 382 12.14 4.73 -17.36
CA HIS A 382 10.82 5.34 -17.51
C HIS A 382 10.80 6.65 -18.29
N ASN A 383 11.86 6.91 -19.08
CA ASN A 383 11.98 8.05 -20.00
C ASN A 383 11.64 9.40 -19.34
N VAL A 384 12.44 9.78 -18.33
CA VAL A 384 12.25 11.02 -17.56
C VAL A 384 12.13 12.29 -18.40
N ASP A 385 12.79 12.36 -19.56
CA ASP A 385 12.73 13.52 -20.46
C ASP A 385 11.32 13.74 -21.04
N ALA A 386 10.55 12.66 -21.21
CA ALA A 386 9.17 12.69 -21.69
C ALA A 386 8.13 12.67 -20.57
N ASN A 387 8.54 12.54 -19.30
CA ASN A 387 7.64 12.41 -18.16
C ASN A 387 7.75 13.59 -17.20
N ARG A 388 6.74 14.47 -17.23
CA ARG A 388 6.69 15.65 -16.35
C ARG A 388 6.67 15.27 -14.87
N GLU A 389 5.98 14.21 -14.49
CA GLU A 389 5.79 13.84 -13.08
C GLU A 389 7.07 13.26 -12.47
N LEU A 390 7.90 12.56 -13.25
CA LEU A 390 9.21 12.11 -12.80
C LEU A 390 10.13 13.28 -12.44
N ASN A 391 10.07 14.39 -13.19
CA ASN A 391 10.85 15.60 -12.91
C ASN A 391 10.40 16.37 -11.66
N ARG A 392 9.42 15.84 -10.93
CA ARG A 392 8.84 16.43 -9.73
C ARG A 392 9.08 15.56 -8.51
N THR A 393 10.03 14.63 -8.57
CA THR A 393 10.24 13.63 -7.54
C THR A 393 10.51 14.29 -6.18
N VAL A 394 9.86 13.78 -5.14
CA VAL A 394 10.00 14.21 -3.76
C VAL A 394 10.77 13.15 -2.98
N LEU A 395 11.82 13.54 -2.25
CA LEU A 395 12.51 12.66 -1.30
C LEU A 395 12.11 12.98 0.14
N ILE A 396 11.86 11.96 0.95
CA ILE A 396 11.58 12.11 2.38
C ILE A 396 12.51 11.19 3.15
N GLY A 397 13.46 11.78 3.87
CA GLY A 397 14.51 11.04 4.57
C GLY A 397 14.41 11.20 6.08
N HIS A 398 14.32 10.08 6.81
CA HIS A 398 14.39 10.07 8.28
C HIS A 398 15.81 9.80 8.75
N SER A 399 16.29 10.58 9.74
CA SER A 399 17.59 10.36 10.37
C SER A 399 18.70 10.22 9.32
N MET A 400 19.45 9.13 9.32
CA MET A 400 20.48 8.85 8.32
C MET A 400 19.96 8.84 6.87
N GLY A 401 18.70 8.46 6.63
CA GLY A 401 18.09 8.55 5.31
C GLY A 401 17.94 9.98 4.78
N GLY A 402 17.89 10.96 5.68
CA GLY A 402 17.98 12.38 5.31
C GLY A 402 19.37 12.77 4.81
N ILE A 403 20.44 12.14 5.29
CA ILE A 403 21.80 12.34 4.74
C ILE A 403 21.86 11.81 3.31
N LEU A 404 21.32 10.62 3.05
CA LEU A 404 21.22 10.07 1.69
C LEU A 404 20.42 10.98 0.76
N SER A 405 19.32 11.56 1.26
CA SER A 405 18.51 12.55 0.54
C SER A 405 19.28 13.85 0.29
N SER A 406 20.15 14.25 1.22
CA SER A 406 21.02 15.41 1.09
C SER A 406 22.10 15.21 0.03
N VAL A 407 22.67 13.99 -0.07
CA VAL A 407 23.56 13.61 -1.19
C VAL A 407 22.84 13.79 -2.53
N GLN A 408 21.52 13.51 -2.60
CA GLN A 408 20.81 13.63 -3.87
C GLN A 408 20.56 15.06 -4.33
N SER A 409 20.41 15.98 -3.38
CA SER A 409 19.93 17.35 -3.60
C SER A 409 21.04 18.39 -3.66
N ARG A 410 22.29 18.00 -3.47
CA ARG A 410 23.45 18.89 -3.54
C ARG A 410 24.11 18.86 -4.92
N GLN A 411 24.71 20.00 -5.27
CA GLN A 411 25.58 20.13 -6.41
C GLN A 411 27.01 19.84 -5.97
N PHE A 412 27.65 18.93 -6.68
CA PHE A 412 29.06 18.62 -6.49
C PHE A 412 29.80 19.23 -7.67
N ASP A 413 30.87 19.95 -7.37
CA ASP A 413 31.64 20.66 -8.40
C ASP A 413 32.33 19.67 -9.36
N GLU A 414 32.53 20.05 -10.62
CA GLU A 414 33.14 19.17 -11.64
C GLU A 414 34.64 18.90 -11.39
N ASP A 415 35.34 19.84 -10.75
CA ASP A 415 36.72 19.76 -10.27
C ASP A 415 36.85 18.99 -8.93
N LEU A 416 35.74 18.58 -8.30
CA LEU A 416 35.74 17.79 -7.07
C LEU A 416 36.58 16.52 -7.23
N TRP A 417 36.53 15.92 -8.42
CA TRP A 417 37.37 14.78 -8.76
C TRP A 417 38.86 15.07 -8.52
N ASN A 418 39.36 16.18 -9.07
CA ASN A 418 40.77 16.56 -9.00
C ASN A 418 41.18 16.98 -7.58
N ARG A 419 40.22 17.44 -6.77
CA ARG A 419 40.44 17.72 -5.34
C ARG A 419 40.57 16.45 -4.50
N LEU A 420 39.92 15.36 -4.91
CA LEU A 420 39.91 14.09 -4.17
C LEU A 420 40.95 13.08 -4.68
N PHE A 421 41.35 13.17 -5.95
CA PHE A 421 42.27 12.24 -6.61
C PHE A 421 43.48 12.94 -7.21
N LYS A 422 44.63 12.25 -7.18
CA LYS A 422 45.90 12.75 -7.75
C LYS A 422 45.92 12.79 -9.27
N HIS A 423 45.00 12.07 -9.93
CA HIS A 423 44.93 11.92 -11.38
C HIS A 423 43.55 12.32 -11.92
N SER A 424 43.53 12.93 -13.11
CA SER A 424 42.30 13.35 -13.79
C SER A 424 41.38 12.16 -14.09
N SER A 425 40.07 12.39 -14.01
CA SER A 425 39.04 11.39 -14.32
C SER A 425 39.10 10.91 -15.78
N GLU A 426 39.68 11.72 -16.66
CA GLU A 426 39.84 11.46 -18.10
C GLU A 426 40.92 10.42 -18.40
N THR A 427 41.84 10.18 -17.47
CA THR A 427 42.90 9.16 -17.62
C THR A 427 42.43 7.73 -17.29
N ILE A 428 41.20 7.57 -16.83
CA ILE A 428 40.60 6.28 -16.48
C ILE A 428 40.02 5.65 -17.76
N ASN A 429 40.85 4.89 -18.47
CA ASN A 429 40.48 4.26 -19.74
C ASN A 429 39.84 2.86 -19.57
N ASP A 430 39.99 2.24 -18.40
CA ASP A 430 39.41 0.92 -18.11
C ASP A 430 38.09 1.06 -17.30
N PRO A 431 36.92 0.75 -17.90
CA PRO A 431 35.63 0.76 -17.21
C PRO A 431 35.54 -0.24 -16.05
N GLN A 432 36.38 -1.28 -16.04
CA GLN A 432 36.45 -2.28 -14.97
C GLN A 432 37.44 -1.90 -13.86
N SER A 433 38.16 -0.79 -14.01
CA SER A 433 39.06 -0.30 -12.97
C SER A 433 38.28 0.08 -11.71
N VAL A 434 38.95 -0.06 -10.56
CA VAL A 434 38.38 0.36 -9.27
C VAL A 434 38.01 1.85 -9.29
N MET A 435 38.80 2.67 -10.00
CA MET A 435 38.56 4.11 -10.18
C MET A 435 37.31 4.40 -10.99
N ALA A 436 37.07 3.69 -12.10
CA ALA A 436 35.86 3.85 -12.90
C ALA A 436 34.60 3.51 -12.09
N ARG A 437 34.65 2.45 -11.26
CA ARG A 437 33.56 2.07 -10.36
C ARG A 437 33.36 3.06 -9.19
N ALA A 438 34.44 3.69 -8.73
CA ALA A 438 34.40 4.67 -7.65
C ALA A 438 33.97 6.07 -8.13
N ARG A 439 34.06 6.36 -9.44
CA ARG A 439 33.73 7.67 -10.03
C ARG A 439 32.39 8.25 -9.57
N PRO A 440 31.27 7.50 -9.56
CA PRO A 440 29.99 8.04 -9.10
C PRO A 440 29.98 8.47 -7.62
N LEU A 441 30.87 7.95 -6.77
CA LEU A 441 30.95 8.29 -5.34
C LEU A 441 31.54 9.68 -5.11
N PHE A 442 32.39 10.13 -6.03
CA PHE A 442 33.22 11.32 -5.88
C PHE A 442 32.95 12.38 -6.94
N SER A 443 32.24 12.01 -8.00
CA SER A 443 31.69 12.92 -9.01
C SER A 443 30.28 12.42 -9.36
N PRO A 444 29.32 12.53 -8.41
CA PRO A 444 27.97 12.07 -8.65
C PRO A 444 27.34 12.88 -9.80
N PRO A 445 26.82 12.22 -10.86
CA PRO A 445 26.19 12.92 -11.99
C PRO A 445 25.02 13.77 -11.53
N VAL A 446 24.74 14.93 -12.11
CA VAL A 446 23.61 15.77 -11.67
C VAL A 446 22.28 15.00 -11.76
N LEU A 447 21.49 15.03 -10.69
CA LEU A 447 20.20 14.37 -10.60
C LEU A 447 19.11 15.44 -10.69
N GLU A 448 18.76 15.76 -11.93
CA GLU A 448 17.79 16.80 -12.29
C GLU A 448 16.33 16.51 -11.87
N PRO A 449 15.83 15.26 -11.80
CA PRO A 449 14.39 15.03 -11.59
C PRO A 449 13.86 15.27 -10.16
N ILE A 450 14.70 15.69 -9.22
CA ILE A 450 14.27 15.96 -7.83
C ILE A 450 13.85 17.42 -7.72
N ASP A 451 12.58 17.66 -7.39
CA ASP A 451 12.04 19.01 -7.11
C ASP A 451 12.10 19.34 -5.62
N ARG A 452 11.94 18.33 -4.76
CA ARG A 452 11.73 18.56 -3.33
C ARG A 452 12.37 17.53 -2.41
N VAL A 453 12.86 17.99 -1.27
CA VAL A 453 13.37 17.13 -0.19
C VAL A 453 12.76 17.52 1.16
N VAL A 454 12.38 16.54 1.97
CA VAL A 454 11.97 16.74 3.36
C VAL A 454 12.90 15.95 4.28
N PHE A 455 13.62 16.66 5.13
CA PHE A 455 14.48 16.10 6.16
C PHE A 455 13.69 15.91 7.45
N VAL A 456 13.67 14.69 7.99
CA VAL A 456 12.97 14.39 9.24
C VAL A 456 13.98 13.89 10.27
N ALA A 457 14.21 14.66 11.34
CA ALA A 457 15.17 14.33 12.40
C ALA A 457 16.58 13.99 11.86
N THR A 458 17.03 14.65 10.80
CA THR A 458 18.28 14.33 10.09
C THR A 458 19.50 14.91 10.79
N PRO A 459 20.55 14.12 11.10
CA PRO A 459 21.78 14.64 11.70
C PRO A 459 22.75 15.18 10.64
N HIS A 460 22.43 16.31 9.99
CA HIS A 460 23.23 16.83 8.89
C HIS A 460 24.68 17.12 9.27
N ARG A 461 24.92 17.52 10.52
CA ARG A 461 26.26 17.81 11.06
C ARG A 461 26.74 16.77 12.08
N GLY A 462 26.11 15.60 12.08
CA GLY A 462 26.36 14.51 13.04
C GLY A 462 25.71 14.76 14.40
N SER A 463 25.83 13.80 15.31
CA SER A 463 25.27 13.93 16.64
C SER A 463 26.14 13.25 17.69
N GLU A 464 26.23 13.87 18.88
CA GLU A 464 26.80 13.25 20.07
C GLU A 464 25.85 12.18 20.58
N LEU A 465 26.04 10.97 20.05
CA LEU A 465 25.24 9.82 20.39
C LEU A 465 25.41 9.48 21.88
N ALA A 466 24.41 9.79 22.71
CA ALA A 466 24.37 9.33 24.09
C ALA A 466 24.16 7.81 24.12
N ASN A 467 24.88 7.08 24.97
CA ASN A 467 24.87 5.60 25.08
C ASN A 467 23.47 4.93 25.16
N ASN A 468 22.39 5.68 25.40
CA ASN A 468 21.03 5.18 25.59
C ASN A 468 20.23 4.90 24.30
N TRP A 469 20.62 5.42 23.12
CA TRP A 469 19.83 5.18 21.90
C TRP A 469 20.07 3.78 21.29
N ILE A 470 21.30 3.27 21.42
CA ILE A 470 21.70 1.91 20.99
C ILE A 470 20.87 0.84 21.74
N GLY A 471 20.52 1.11 23.00
CA GLY A 471 19.66 0.24 23.81
C GLY A 471 18.17 0.31 23.47
N ARG A 472 17.69 1.38 22.82
CA ARG A 472 16.26 1.58 22.48
C ARG A 472 15.85 1.01 21.12
N ILE A 473 16.80 0.83 20.21
CA ILE A 473 16.54 0.35 18.83
C ILE A 473 17.02 -1.10 18.60
N GLY A 474 17.57 -1.77 19.62
CA GLY A 474 18.01 -3.17 19.52
C GLY A 474 19.36 -3.28 18.83
N ALA A 475 20.40 -3.54 19.63
CA ALA A 475 21.77 -3.68 19.14
C ALA A 475 21.96 -5.03 18.41
N SER A 476 22.05 -4.99 17.08
CA SER A 476 22.83 -5.95 16.29
C SER A 476 23.44 -5.22 15.10
N LEU A 477 24.70 -4.80 15.26
CA LEU A 477 25.51 -4.31 14.15
C LEU A 477 26.01 -5.52 13.36
N ILE A 478 25.51 -5.65 12.13
CA ILE A 478 25.98 -6.64 11.18
C ILE A 478 27.35 -6.22 10.67
N THR A 479 28.37 -6.99 11.01
CA THR A 479 29.71 -6.87 10.45
C THR A 479 29.67 -7.25 8.97
N LEU A 480 29.99 -6.30 8.10
CA LEU A 480 30.14 -6.57 6.67
C LEU A 480 31.30 -7.55 6.45
N PRO A 481 31.19 -8.52 5.50
CA PRO A 481 32.32 -9.34 5.12
C PRO A 481 33.48 -8.43 4.67
N LYS A 482 34.61 -8.46 5.41
CA LYS A 482 35.76 -7.56 5.22
C LYS A 482 36.25 -7.53 3.76
N ASN A 483 36.08 -8.64 3.05
CA ASN A 483 36.49 -8.90 1.67
C ASN A 483 35.77 -8.09 0.57
N ILE A 484 34.58 -7.52 0.79
CA ILE A 484 33.89 -6.73 -0.26
C ILE A 484 34.37 -5.27 -0.28
N ILE A 485 34.68 -4.70 0.89
CA ILE A 485 35.07 -3.30 1.04
C ILE A 485 36.60 -3.13 1.08
N SER A 486 37.35 -4.06 1.69
CA SER A 486 38.79 -3.90 1.88
C SER A 486 39.59 -3.97 0.58
N LEU A 487 39.16 -4.76 -0.40
CA LEU A 487 39.87 -4.93 -1.68
C LEU A 487 39.63 -3.76 -2.66
N GLN A 488 38.50 -3.06 -2.56
CA GLN A 488 38.18 -1.92 -3.43
C GLN A 488 38.72 -0.59 -2.88
N VAL A 489 38.69 -0.39 -1.56
CA VAL A 489 39.11 0.88 -0.92
C VAL A 489 40.63 1.02 -0.85
N SER A 490 41.36 -0.08 -0.60
CA SER A 490 42.82 -0.02 -0.43
C SER A 490 43.55 0.38 -1.72
N ALA A 491 43.11 -0.15 -2.87
CA ALA A 491 43.65 0.21 -4.19
C ALA A 491 43.25 1.62 -4.66
N THR A 492 42.20 2.20 -4.09
CA THR A 492 41.78 3.58 -4.38
C THR A 492 42.49 4.62 -3.52
N ALA A 493 42.78 4.29 -2.26
CA ALA A 493 43.39 5.20 -1.29
C ALA A 493 44.81 5.68 -1.67
N GLU A 494 45.61 4.86 -2.38
CA GLU A 494 46.96 5.25 -2.82
C GLU A 494 46.96 6.40 -3.83
N ASN A 495 45.90 6.47 -4.65
CA ASN A 495 45.72 7.46 -5.72
C ASN A 495 44.93 8.71 -5.28
N MET A 496 44.59 8.81 -4.00
CA MET A 496 43.82 9.94 -3.44
C MET A 496 44.70 11.04 -2.85
N THR A 497 44.17 12.27 -2.87
CA THR A 497 44.74 13.39 -2.13
C THR A 497 44.61 13.17 -0.61
N GLU A 498 45.16 14.06 0.21
CA GLU A 498 44.91 14.04 1.66
C GLU A 498 43.42 14.21 1.98
N LEU A 499 42.73 15.08 1.26
CA LEU A 499 41.27 15.26 1.38
C LEU A 499 40.53 13.96 1.03
N GLY A 500 40.80 13.35 -0.14
CA GLY A 500 40.17 12.08 -0.54
C GLY A 500 40.43 10.95 0.46
N ARG A 501 41.68 10.83 0.93
CA ARG A 501 42.01 9.91 2.02
C ARG A 501 41.27 10.25 3.30
N SER A 502 41.09 11.51 3.67
CA SER A 502 40.35 11.86 4.88
C SER A 502 38.87 11.47 4.81
N LEU A 503 38.23 11.53 3.64
CA LEU A 503 36.82 11.13 3.46
C LEU A 503 36.61 9.62 3.55
N ILE A 504 37.68 8.84 3.37
CA ILE A 504 37.65 7.37 3.34
C ILE A 504 38.40 6.72 4.52
N ASN A 505 39.44 7.34 5.04
CA ASN A 505 40.30 6.84 6.13
C ASN A 505 39.95 7.46 7.50
N SER A 506 39.10 8.49 7.56
CA SER A 506 38.42 8.81 8.83
C SER A 506 37.44 7.70 9.26
N ASP A 507 37.31 6.67 8.43
CA ASP A 507 36.66 5.39 8.68
C ASP A 507 37.58 4.42 9.48
N GLY A 508 37.62 4.58 10.81
CA GLY A 508 37.93 3.48 11.72
C GLY A 508 36.95 2.29 11.54
N PRO A 509 37.05 1.20 12.34
CA PRO A 509 36.31 -0.03 12.08
C PRO A 509 34.80 0.19 11.82
N ALA A 510 34.40 -0.14 10.60
CA ALA A 510 33.11 -0.49 9.97
C ALA A 510 31.72 -0.14 10.57
N ASP A 511 31.58 0.60 11.67
CA ASP A 511 30.27 0.85 12.30
C ASP A 511 29.73 2.23 11.89
N SER A 512 28.59 2.26 11.18
CA SER A 512 27.91 3.47 10.70
C SER A 512 27.56 4.49 11.81
N ILE A 513 27.46 4.03 13.06
CA ILE A 513 27.32 4.85 14.27
C ILE A 513 28.50 5.80 14.45
N SER A 514 29.74 5.30 14.26
CA SER A 514 30.95 6.11 14.41
C SER A 514 31.05 7.21 13.35
N ARG A 515 30.39 7.01 12.20
CA ARG A 515 30.36 7.93 11.06
C ARG A 515 29.34 9.07 11.21
N LEU A 516 28.41 8.94 12.14
CA LEU A 516 27.44 9.99 12.47
C LEU A 516 27.92 10.91 13.60
N LYS A 517 29.17 10.77 14.07
CA LYS A 517 29.75 11.68 15.08
C LYS A 517 29.88 13.11 14.52
N PRO A 518 29.77 14.14 15.37
CA PRO A 518 30.08 15.51 14.98
C PRO A 518 31.51 15.59 14.45
N ASN A 519 31.74 16.53 13.53
CA ASN A 519 33.05 16.77 12.89
C ASN A 519 33.59 15.59 12.06
N ASN A 520 32.75 14.59 11.72
CA ASN A 520 33.14 13.59 10.73
C ASN A 520 33.46 14.28 9.38
N PRO A 521 34.64 14.04 8.79
CA PRO A 521 35.06 14.71 7.55
C PRO A 521 34.06 14.55 6.40
N SER A 522 33.40 13.41 6.28
CA SER A 522 32.43 13.11 5.22
C SER A 522 31.13 13.90 5.38
N LEU A 523 30.66 14.11 6.61
CA LEU A 523 29.49 14.96 6.88
C LEU A 523 29.81 16.44 6.68
N LYS A 524 31.01 16.87 7.11
CA LYS A 524 31.49 18.23 6.90
C LYS A 524 31.63 18.52 5.40
N PHE A 525 32.26 17.62 4.67
CA PHE A 525 32.38 17.73 3.22
C PHE A 525 31.01 17.88 2.55
N LEU A 526 30.02 17.07 2.95
CA LEU A 526 28.67 17.13 2.41
C LEU A 526 27.96 18.45 2.76
N ILE A 527 28.05 18.91 4.01
CA ILE A 527 27.37 20.15 4.44
C ILE A 527 27.89 21.37 3.68
N ASP A 528 29.17 21.36 3.33
CA ASP A 528 29.85 22.46 2.61
C ASP A 528 29.43 22.54 1.12
N GLN A 529 28.79 21.51 0.55
CA GLN A 529 28.31 21.56 -0.83
C GLN A 529 26.98 22.32 -0.94
N PRO A 530 26.77 23.22 -1.89
CA PRO A 530 25.50 23.93 -2.02
C PRO A 530 24.36 22.98 -2.43
N PHE A 531 23.14 23.27 -1.98
CA PHE A 531 21.95 22.65 -2.57
C PHE A 531 21.77 23.12 -4.02
N SER A 532 21.22 22.26 -4.86
CA SER A 532 20.81 22.65 -6.20
C SER A 532 19.76 23.74 -6.13
N GLN A 533 19.91 24.78 -6.95
CA GLN A 533 18.97 25.91 -7.01
C GLN A 533 17.54 25.49 -7.40
N LYS A 534 17.38 24.31 -8.02
CA LYS A 534 16.08 23.76 -8.41
C LYS A 534 15.38 23.00 -7.27
N VAL A 535 16.11 22.63 -6.22
CA VAL A 535 15.56 21.78 -5.14
C VAL A 535 15.04 22.63 -4.00
N THR A 536 13.75 22.54 -3.73
CA THR A 536 13.17 23.09 -2.50
C THR A 536 13.33 22.09 -1.35
N TYR A 537 13.77 22.53 -0.17
CA TYR A 537 13.92 21.63 0.98
C TYR A 537 13.20 22.12 2.24
N HIS A 538 12.80 21.17 3.08
CA HIS A 538 12.07 21.39 4.32
C HIS A 538 12.67 20.56 5.46
N SER A 539 12.49 21.00 6.69
CA SER A 539 12.94 20.29 7.90
C SER A 539 11.78 20.03 8.86
N ILE A 540 11.69 18.80 9.35
CA ILE A 540 10.84 18.40 10.47
C ILE A 540 11.76 17.94 11.60
N ILE A 541 11.76 18.68 12.71
CA ILE A 541 12.72 18.50 13.81
C ILE A 541 11.97 18.04 15.06
N GLY A 542 12.37 16.92 15.64
CA GLY A 542 11.84 16.49 16.93
C GLY A 542 12.38 17.32 18.09
N ASP A 543 11.51 17.66 19.02
CA ASP A 543 11.88 18.23 20.31
C ASP A 543 11.10 17.55 21.44
N ARG A 544 11.79 17.18 22.51
CA ARG A 544 11.20 16.53 23.68
C ARG A 544 10.59 17.52 24.67
N GLY A 545 9.97 18.59 24.15
CA GLY A 545 9.31 19.63 24.94
C GLY A 545 10.25 20.60 25.67
N LYS A 546 11.46 20.83 25.13
CA LYS A 546 12.40 21.80 25.70
C LYS A 546 12.04 23.24 25.37
N ASN A 547 11.19 23.47 24.35
CA ASN A 547 10.60 24.76 23.96
C ASN A 547 11.65 25.88 23.76
N ASN A 548 12.87 25.49 23.37
CA ASN A 548 13.97 26.41 23.10
C ASN A 548 14.82 25.82 21.97
N PRO A 549 14.70 26.30 20.72
CA PRO A 549 15.37 25.73 19.55
C PRO A 549 16.86 25.48 19.77
N ALA A 550 17.59 26.41 20.39
CA ALA A 550 19.03 26.27 20.61
C ALA A 550 19.42 25.11 21.55
N LYS A 551 18.48 24.63 22.39
CA LYS A 551 18.67 23.51 23.32
C LYS A 551 17.79 22.29 22.99
N SER A 552 16.92 22.41 21.98
CA SER A 552 15.98 21.39 21.56
C SER A 552 16.72 20.18 20.96
N SER A 553 16.15 19.01 21.21
CA SER A 553 16.65 17.74 20.69
C SER A 553 15.57 16.69 20.79
N ASP A 554 15.55 15.81 19.80
CA ASP A 554 14.70 14.62 19.78
C ASP A 554 15.26 13.49 20.69
N GLY A 555 16.36 13.75 21.40
CA GLY A 555 17.07 12.80 22.26
C GLY A 555 18.21 12.05 21.57
N VAL A 556 18.32 12.14 20.25
CA VAL A 556 19.38 11.55 19.43
C VAL A 556 20.07 12.60 18.59
N VAL A 557 19.35 13.52 17.98
CA VAL A 557 19.83 14.60 17.12
C VAL A 557 19.49 15.95 17.77
N PRO A 558 20.48 16.80 18.02
CA PRO A 558 20.25 18.15 18.51
C PRO A 558 19.83 19.08 17.37
N TYR A 559 19.09 20.13 17.71
CA TYR A 559 18.60 21.13 16.75
C TYR A 559 19.70 21.68 15.84
N TRP A 560 20.88 22.03 16.36
CA TRP A 560 21.98 22.59 15.54
C TRP A 560 22.44 21.65 14.42
N SER A 561 22.20 20.34 14.56
CA SER A 561 22.54 19.34 13.55
C SER A 561 21.40 19.07 12.57
N SER A 562 20.14 19.18 13.02
CA SER A 562 18.96 18.97 12.16
C SER A 562 18.47 20.22 11.44
N HIS A 563 18.78 21.40 11.99
CA HIS A 563 18.50 22.68 11.38
C HIS A 563 19.31 22.89 10.10
N MET A 564 18.65 23.37 9.05
CA MET A 564 19.26 23.71 7.79
C MET A 564 18.84 25.12 7.37
N GLU A 565 19.82 26.02 7.38
CA GLU A 565 19.63 27.39 6.90
C GLU A 565 19.13 27.38 5.45
N GLY A 566 18.15 28.24 5.13
CA GLY A 566 17.53 28.33 3.81
C GLY A 566 16.40 27.32 3.54
N ALA A 567 15.99 26.49 4.51
CA ALA A 567 14.83 25.62 4.36
C ALA A 567 13.53 26.42 4.14
N ALA A 568 12.73 26.00 3.16
CA ALA A 568 11.47 26.67 2.82
C ALA A 568 10.40 26.53 3.92
N SER A 569 10.48 25.48 4.75
CA SER A 569 9.82 25.45 6.05
C SER A 569 10.62 24.61 7.04
N GLU A 570 10.50 24.99 8.32
CA GLU A 570 10.99 24.20 9.44
C GLU A 570 9.84 24.01 10.45
N LYS A 571 9.51 22.75 10.75
CA LYS A 571 8.48 22.38 11.71
C LYS A 571 9.09 21.62 12.88
N ILE A 572 9.03 22.23 14.06
CA ILE A 572 9.37 21.54 15.31
C ILE A 572 8.15 20.72 15.76
N VAL A 573 8.35 19.44 16.07
CA VAL A 573 7.31 18.52 16.54
C VAL A 573 7.66 17.98 17.93
N PRO A 574 6.68 17.79 18.84
CA PRO A 574 6.92 17.34 20.21
C PRO A 574 7.21 15.84 20.29
N ALA A 575 8.29 15.39 19.66
CA ALA A 575 8.61 13.97 19.47
C ALA A 575 10.04 13.63 19.93
N ASN A 576 10.23 12.34 20.24
CA ASN A 576 11.57 11.74 20.27
C ASN A 576 12.10 11.55 18.83
N HIS A 577 13.18 10.78 18.67
CA HIS A 577 13.84 10.59 17.37
C HIS A 577 12.95 10.00 16.28
N GLU A 578 11.89 9.28 16.67
CA GLU A 578 10.84 8.77 15.79
C GLU A 578 9.87 9.87 15.35
N ALA A 579 10.37 11.09 15.11
CA ALA A 579 9.56 12.26 14.72
C ALA A 579 8.70 11.99 13.48
N HIS A 580 9.17 11.12 12.56
CA HIS A 580 8.42 10.72 11.37
C HIS A 580 7.11 9.99 11.69
N LEU A 581 6.96 9.38 12.88
CA LEU A 581 5.73 8.71 13.33
C LEU A 581 4.77 9.65 14.06
N HIS A 582 5.19 10.88 14.35
CA HIS A 582 4.38 11.82 15.12
C HIS A 582 3.26 12.40 14.23
N PRO A 583 2.00 12.51 14.70
CA PRO A 583 0.90 13.03 13.91
C PRO A 583 1.16 14.42 13.29
N GLU A 584 1.80 15.33 14.03
CA GLU A 584 2.18 16.65 13.49
C GLU A 584 3.17 16.57 12.32
N ALA A 585 4.06 15.57 12.31
CA ALA A 585 4.95 15.36 11.17
C ALA A 585 4.14 14.87 9.96
N HIS A 586 3.18 13.97 10.15
CA HIS A 586 2.31 13.53 9.04
C HIS A 586 1.51 14.69 8.44
N HIS A 587 0.97 15.58 9.28
CA HIS A 587 0.29 16.78 8.81
C HIS A 587 1.23 17.73 8.05
N GLU A 588 2.47 17.90 8.51
CA GLU A 588 3.45 18.72 7.78
C GLU A 588 3.85 18.09 6.45
N LEU A 589 4.05 16.78 6.39
CA LEU A 589 4.27 16.06 5.13
C LEU A 589 3.11 16.26 4.16
N SER A 590 1.86 16.09 4.63
CA SER A 590 0.67 16.34 3.82
C SER A 590 0.63 17.79 3.31
N ARG A 591 0.87 18.78 4.19
CA ARG A 591 0.92 20.20 3.81
C ARG A 591 1.97 20.48 2.73
N ILE A 592 3.16 19.90 2.85
CA ILE A 592 4.26 20.05 1.89
C ILE A 592 3.86 19.44 0.53
N LEU A 593 3.29 18.24 0.50
CA LEU A 593 2.83 17.61 -0.74
C LEU A 593 1.71 18.40 -1.42
N HIS A 594 0.78 18.97 -0.66
CA HIS A 594 -0.24 19.89 -1.20
C HIS A 594 0.36 21.19 -1.74
N LEU A 595 1.34 21.77 -1.05
CA LEU A 595 2.04 22.96 -1.50
C LEU A 595 2.76 22.70 -2.83
N HIS A 596 3.44 21.57 -2.93
CA HIS A 596 4.15 21.14 -4.13
C HIS A 596 3.20 21.00 -5.34
N LEU A 597 1.97 20.52 -5.16
CA LEU A 597 0.96 20.51 -6.23
C LEU A 597 0.49 21.92 -6.63
N LYS A 598 0.36 22.85 -5.67
CA LYS A 598 -0.15 24.21 -5.91
C LYS A 598 0.85 25.13 -6.61
N GLN A 599 2.14 25.03 -6.28
CA GLN A 599 3.20 25.84 -6.88
C GLN A 599 3.35 25.63 -8.39
N GLN A 600 2.67 24.63 -8.94
CA GLN A 600 2.74 24.21 -10.34
C GLN A 600 1.49 24.61 -11.16
N LYS A 601 0.46 25.17 -10.52
CA LYS A 601 -0.74 25.73 -11.20
C LYS A 601 -0.60 27.22 -11.54
N ARG A 602 0.56 27.80 -11.25
CA ARG A 602 0.98 29.15 -11.64
C ARG A 602 2.05 29.01 -12.71
#